data_AF-A0A9D7TTL7-F1
#
_entry.id   AF-A0A9D7TTL7-F1
#
_cell.length_a   1.000
_cell.length_b   1.000
_cell.length_c   1.000
_cell.angle_alpha   90.00
_cell.angle_beta   90.00
_cell.angle_gamma   90.00
#
_symmetry.space_group_name_H-M   'P 1'
#
loop_
_entity.id
_entity.type
_entity.pdbx_description
1 polymer ?
#
loop_
_entity_poly.entity_id
_entity_poly.type
_entity_poly.pdbx_seq_one_letter_code
_entity_poly.pdbx_strand_id
1 'polypeptide(L)'
;MINQIKRPHNNIIDLIATPAYEGISVYLHYNDVDKKNFLQLVNLPDITSDQVFQLWSLKAGSDPMPLDVFSDRNKIIPVAYIENTATYAITIEPKGGSKTPSMDKLIGTLGII
;
A
#
# COMPACT_ATOMS: atom_id res chain seq x y z
N MET A 1 -3.88 -3.68 -17.03
CA MET A 1 -3.24 -2.95 -15.91
C MET A 1 -1.86 -2.38 -16.26
N ILE A 2 -0.98 -3.10 -16.96
CA ILE A 2 0.37 -2.60 -17.34
C ILE A 2 0.35 -1.23 -18.07
N ASN A 3 -0.65 -0.97 -18.92
CA ASN A 3 -0.75 0.35 -19.58
C ASN A 3 -1.13 1.50 -18.63
N GLN A 4 -1.79 1.20 -17.50
CA GLN A 4 -2.19 2.23 -16.52
C GLN A 4 -1.00 2.74 -15.71
N ILE A 5 -0.03 1.87 -15.42
CA ILE A 5 1.19 2.25 -14.71
C ILE A 5 2.20 2.98 -15.62
N LYS A 6 1.97 3.00 -16.93
CA LYS A 6 2.79 3.74 -17.93
C LYS A 6 2.17 5.09 -18.33
N ARG A 7 1.10 5.54 -17.67
CA ARG A 7 0.44 6.80 -18.02
C ARG A 7 1.35 7.99 -17.70
N PRO A 8 1.27 9.08 -18.48
CA PRO A 8 1.93 10.34 -18.11
C PRO A 8 1.56 10.75 -16.69
N HIS A 9 2.50 11.40 -15.99
CA HIS A 9 2.33 11.90 -14.62
C HIS A 9 2.24 10.82 -13.53
N ASN A 10 2.50 9.55 -13.83
CA ASN A 10 2.75 8.58 -12.79
C ASN A 10 4.11 8.86 -12.13
N ASN A 11 4.09 9.05 -10.82
CA ASN A 11 5.26 8.98 -9.97
C ASN A 11 5.34 7.57 -9.38
N ILE A 12 6.52 6.95 -9.44
CA ILE A 12 6.78 5.66 -8.82
C ILE A 12 7.42 5.93 -7.47
N ILE A 13 6.81 5.39 -6.41
CA ILE A 13 7.26 5.54 -5.04
C ILE A 13 7.56 4.15 -4.49
N ASP A 14 8.78 4.00 -3.97
CA ASP A 14 9.28 2.73 -3.44
C ASP A 14 8.85 2.58 -1.98
N LEU A 15 8.39 1.38 -1.62
CA LEU A 15 8.08 1.05 -0.23
C LEU A 15 9.39 0.85 0.54
N ILE A 16 9.52 1.58 1.64
CA ILE A 16 10.56 1.34 2.64
C ILE A 16 10.03 0.24 3.57
N ALA A 17 10.54 -0.97 3.40
CA ALA A 17 10.19 -2.12 4.23
C ALA A 17 10.78 -1.99 5.64
N THR A 18 10.07 -2.55 6.63
CA THR A 18 10.63 -2.70 7.98
C THR A 18 11.60 -3.89 8.01
N PRO A 19 12.51 -3.97 9.01
CA PRO A 19 13.50 -5.06 9.09
C PRO A 19 12.89 -6.46 9.14
N ALA A 20 11.64 -6.60 9.61
CA ALA A 20 10.94 -7.88 9.67
C ALA A 20 10.51 -8.41 8.30
N TYR A 21 10.49 -7.56 7.26
CA TYR A 21 10.02 -7.88 5.91
C TYR A 21 11.03 -7.47 4.84
N GLU A 22 12.32 -7.64 5.12
CA GLU A 22 13.38 -7.45 4.12
C GLU A 22 13.18 -8.37 2.89
N GLY A 23 13.65 -7.90 1.72
CA GLY A 23 13.61 -8.68 0.48
C GLY A 23 12.28 -8.62 -0.30
N ILE A 24 11.26 -7.94 0.22
CA ILE A 24 10.07 -7.60 -0.55
C ILE A 24 10.31 -6.32 -1.37
N SER A 25 9.49 -6.08 -2.38
CA SER A 25 9.38 -4.76 -2.99
C SER A 25 7.93 -4.43 -3.30
N VAL A 26 7.52 -3.22 -2.97
CA VAL A 26 6.21 -2.69 -3.35
C VAL A 26 6.43 -1.31 -3.94
N TYR A 27 5.79 -1.06 -5.08
CA TYR A 27 5.84 0.22 -5.76
C TYR A 27 4.44 0.80 -5.84
N LEU A 28 4.27 2.04 -5.37
CA LEU A 28 3.07 2.82 -5.61
C LEU A 28 3.24 3.61 -6.90
N HIS A 29 2.40 3.30 -7.88
CA HIS A 29 2.22 4.11 -9.08
C HIS A 29 1.17 5.15 -8.77
N TYR A 30 1.63 6.33 -8.34
CA TYR A 30 0.81 7.45 -7.88
C TYR A 30 0.54 8.41 -9.03
N ASN A 31 -0.73 8.72 -9.28
CA ASN A 31 -1.12 9.72 -10.27
C ASN A 31 -2.12 10.72 -9.68
N ASP A 32 -1.61 11.89 -9.32
CA ASP A 32 -2.40 12.97 -8.74
C ASP A 32 -3.34 13.65 -9.74
N VAL A 33 -2.92 13.69 -11.02
CA VAL A 33 -3.68 14.33 -12.10
C VAL A 33 -4.93 13.51 -12.44
N ASP A 34 -4.78 12.20 -12.60
CA ASP A 34 -5.87 11.27 -12.88
C ASP A 34 -6.59 10.79 -11.60
N LYS A 35 -6.05 11.11 -10.42
CA LYS A 35 -6.52 10.64 -9.10
C LYS A 35 -6.61 9.11 -9.04
N LYS A 36 -5.54 8.43 -9.46
CA LYS A 36 -5.47 6.96 -9.53
C LYS A 36 -4.18 6.44 -8.93
N ASN A 37 -4.32 5.37 -8.14
CA ASN A 37 -3.21 4.65 -7.56
C ASN A 37 -3.21 3.18 -7.98
N PHE A 38 -2.02 2.63 -8.13
CA PHE A 38 -1.81 1.19 -8.26
C PHE A 38 -0.65 0.74 -7.39
N LEU A 39 -0.79 -0.39 -6.72
CA LEU A 39 0.34 -1.07 -6.10
C LEU A 39 0.87 -2.14 -7.04
N GLN A 40 2.17 -2.13 -7.29
CA GLN A 40 2.90 -3.24 -7.88
C GLN A 40 3.58 -4.02 -6.75
N LEU A 41 3.06 -5.21 -6.49
CA LEU A 41 3.49 -6.09 -5.41
C LEU A 41 4.53 -7.08 -5.93
N VAL A 42 5.66 -7.19 -5.22
CA VAL A 42 6.75 -8.12 -5.52
C VAL A 42 7.16 -8.83 -4.24
N ASN A 43 6.93 -10.14 -4.20
CA ASN A 43 7.34 -11.04 -3.13
C ASN A 43 6.81 -10.67 -1.74
N LEU A 44 5.56 -10.18 -1.62
CA LEU A 44 4.95 -10.04 -0.30
C LEU A 44 4.95 -11.40 0.46
N PRO A 45 5.04 -11.38 1.81
CA PRO A 45 5.15 -12.60 2.60
C PRO A 45 3.91 -13.49 2.45
N ASP A 46 4.05 -14.77 2.78
CA ASP A 46 2.89 -15.65 2.96
C ASP A 46 2.06 -15.19 4.16
N ILE A 47 0.74 -15.27 4.02
CA ILE A 47 -0.24 -14.99 5.08
C ILE A 47 -1.19 -16.18 5.23
N THR A 48 -1.76 -16.35 6.41
CA THR A 48 -2.76 -17.42 6.65
C THR A 48 -4.11 -17.07 6.03
N SER A 49 -5.04 -18.03 5.98
CA SER A 49 -6.41 -17.81 5.46
C SER A 49 -7.24 -16.81 6.28
N ASP A 50 -6.81 -16.53 7.50
CA ASP A 50 -7.44 -15.59 8.43
C ASP A 50 -6.73 -14.23 8.46
N GLN A 51 -5.82 -13.98 7.51
CA GLN A 51 -5.07 -12.75 7.38
C GLN A 51 -5.25 -12.12 6.00
N VAL A 52 -5.03 -10.81 5.95
CA VAL A 52 -5.04 -9.98 4.74
C VAL A 52 -3.94 -8.93 4.85
N PHE A 53 -3.55 -8.35 3.72
CA PHE A 53 -2.85 -7.07 3.73
C PHE A 53 -3.85 -5.93 3.76
N GLN A 54 -3.47 -4.83 4.41
CA GLN A 54 -4.28 -3.62 4.40
C GLN A 54 -3.44 -2.40 4.12
N LEU A 55 -3.92 -1.59 3.17
CA LEU A 55 -3.37 -0.28 2.84
C LEU A 55 -4.02 0.80 3.71
N TRP A 56 -3.20 1.75 4.16
CA TRP A 56 -3.60 2.88 4.99
C TRP A 56 -3.15 4.19 4.35
N SER A 57 -3.96 5.24 4.51
CA SER A 57 -3.56 6.63 4.26
C SER A 57 -3.23 7.31 5.58
N LEU A 58 -2.02 7.87 5.68
CA LEU A 58 -1.58 8.69 6.79
C LEU A 58 -1.57 10.16 6.35
N LYS A 59 -2.42 10.97 6.98
CA LYS A 59 -2.49 12.42 6.76
C LYS A 59 -1.93 13.15 7.96
N ALA A 60 -1.30 14.30 7.75
CA ALA A 60 -0.79 15.11 8.84
C ALA A 60 -1.95 15.53 9.78
N GLY A 61 -1.79 15.27 11.08
CA GLY A 61 -2.78 15.63 12.10
C GLY A 61 -4.09 14.83 12.08
N SER A 62 -4.13 13.67 11.43
CA SER A 62 -5.29 12.77 11.44
C SER A 62 -4.89 11.34 11.78
N ASP A 63 -5.84 10.56 12.31
CA ASP A 63 -5.65 9.14 12.53
C ASP A 63 -5.45 8.38 11.19
N PRO A 64 -4.71 7.26 11.19
CA PRO A 64 -4.59 6.39 10.01
C PRO A 64 -5.96 5.99 9.46
N MET A 65 -6.18 6.22 8.17
CA MET A 65 -7.44 5.87 7.53
C MET A 65 -7.31 4.58 6.71
N PRO A 66 -8.16 3.57 6.92
CA PRO A 66 -8.13 2.32 6.15
C PRO A 66 -8.57 2.58 4.70
N LEU A 67 -7.89 1.96 3.74
CA LEU A 67 -8.20 2.10 2.31
C LEU A 67 -8.65 0.79 1.69
N ASP A 68 -7.72 -0.12 1.44
CA ASP A 68 -7.95 -1.33 0.67
C ASP A 68 -7.45 -2.55 1.45
N VAL A 69 -8.19 -3.65 1.33
CA VAL A 69 -7.84 -4.95 1.86
C VAL A 69 -7.59 -5.90 0.69
N PHE A 70 -6.46 -6.60 0.69
CA PHE A 70 -6.08 -7.48 -0.42
C PHE A 70 -5.25 -8.67 0.06
N SER A 71 -5.13 -9.69 -0.80
CA SER A 71 -4.33 -10.90 -0.53
C SER A 71 -3.35 -11.23 -1.67
N ASP A 72 -3.34 -10.43 -2.74
CA ASP A 72 -2.36 -10.56 -3.83
C ASP A 72 -0.93 -10.32 -3.30
N ARG A 73 0.05 -11.01 -3.89
CA ARG A 73 1.47 -10.92 -3.47
C ARG A 73 2.45 -10.56 -4.56
N ASN A 74 2.11 -10.86 -5.82
CA ASN A 74 2.97 -10.79 -6.99
C ASN A 74 2.18 -10.27 -8.20
N LYS A 75 1.59 -9.09 -8.07
CA LYS A 75 0.67 -8.53 -9.05
C LYS A 75 0.59 -7.02 -8.94
N ILE A 76 0.13 -6.39 -10.01
CA ILE A 76 -0.31 -4.99 -9.98
C ILE A 76 -1.79 -4.97 -9.64
N ILE A 77 -2.20 -4.21 -8.63
CA ILE A 77 -3.60 -4.03 -8.23
C ILE A 77 -3.95 -2.54 -8.18
N PRO A 78 -5.18 -2.15 -8.58
CA PRO A 78 -5.68 -0.80 -8.30
C PRO A 78 -5.95 -0.66 -6.80
N VAL A 79 -5.71 0.53 -6.26
CA VAL A 79 -6.03 0.88 -4.87
C VAL A 79 -6.64 2.27 -4.82
N ALA A 80 -7.33 2.59 -3.73
CA ALA A 80 -7.92 3.89 -3.52
C ALA A 80 -6.87 4.99 -3.59
N TYR A 81 -7.27 6.10 -4.21
CA TYR A 81 -6.56 7.37 -4.15
C TYR A 81 -7.32 8.29 -3.20
N ILE A 82 -6.60 8.94 -2.31
CA ILE A 82 -7.16 9.96 -1.42
C ILE A 82 -6.24 11.18 -1.36
N GLU A 83 -6.84 12.35 -1.55
CA GLU A 83 -6.15 13.63 -1.49
C GLU A 83 -5.50 13.89 -0.12
N ASN A 84 -4.36 14.57 -0.15
CA ASN A 84 -3.58 14.98 1.02
C ASN A 84 -3.04 13.80 1.84
N THR A 85 -2.88 12.62 1.23
CA THR A 85 -2.14 11.51 1.85
C THR A 85 -0.65 11.84 1.82
N ALA A 86 -0.03 11.94 2.98
CA ALA A 86 1.42 12.20 3.09
C ALA A 86 2.22 10.90 2.98
N THR A 87 1.70 9.83 3.58
CA THR A 87 2.34 8.52 3.58
C THR A 87 1.28 7.44 3.44
N TYR A 88 1.54 6.43 2.63
CA TYR A 88 0.79 5.18 2.66
C TYR A 88 1.54 4.15 3.51
N ALA A 89 0.81 3.30 4.23
CA ALA A 89 1.39 2.19 4.99
C ALA A 89 0.70 0.89 4.62
N ILE A 90 1.44 -0.22 4.70
CA ILE A 90 0.89 -1.57 4.51
C ILE A 90 1.14 -2.38 5.78
N THR A 91 0.09 -3.03 6.30
CA THR A 91 0.17 -3.95 7.43
C THR A 91 -0.42 -5.31 7.07
N ILE A 92 -0.10 -6.34 7.85
CA ILE A 92 -0.87 -7.60 7.87
C ILE A 92 -1.93 -7.49 8.96
N GLU A 93 -3.19 -7.77 8.61
CA GLU A 93 -4.35 -7.62 9.48
C GLU A 93 -5.20 -8.89 9.49
N PRO A 94 -6.12 -9.07 10.47
CA PRO A 94 -7.12 -10.12 10.44
C PRO A 94 -8.02 -10.03 9.21
N LYS A 95 -8.58 -11.17 8.80
CA LYS A 95 -9.51 -11.25 7.66
C LYS A 95 -10.65 -10.24 7.82
N GLY A 96 -10.87 -9.45 6.77
CA GLY A 96 -11.81 -8.32 6.77
C GLY A 96 -11.19 -6.97 7.11
N GLY A 97 -9.91 -6.95 7.50
CA GLY A 97 -9.17 -5.74 7.85
C GLY A 97 -9.42 -5.28 9.29
N SER A 98 -8.76 -4.17 9.62
CA SER A 98 -8.77 -3.52 10.92
C SER A 98 -9.23 -2.07 10.78
N LYS A 99 -9.68 -1.47 11.91
CA LYS A 99 -10.00 -0.04 11.99
C LYS A 99 -8.77 0.82 12.29
N THR A 100 -7.73 0.22 12.85
CA THR A 100 -6.45 0.84 13.19
C THR A 100 -5.30 -0.10 12.78
N PRO A 101 -4.15 0.40 12.35
CA PRO A 101 -3.04 -0.43 11.90
C PRO A 101 -2.40 -1.21 13.04
N SER A 102 -2.13 -2.50 12.81
CA SER A 102 -1.34 -3.38 13.68
C SER A 102 0.14 -3.05 13.53
N MET A 103 0.68 -2.21 14.41
CA MET A 103 2.05 -1.68 14.30
C MET A 103 3.14 -2.76 14.40
N ASP A 104 2.89 -3.87 15.09
CA ASP A 104 3.77 -5.04 15.16
C ASP A 104 3.79 -5.84 13.85
N LYS A 105 2.84 -5.57 12.95
CA LYS A 105 2.71 -6.19 11.63
C LYS A 105 2.88 -5.17 10.48
N LEU A 106 3.55 -4.05 10.75
CA LEU A 106 3.88 -3.07 9.73
C LEU A 106 4.89 -3.63 8.72
N ILE A 107 4.46 -3.78 7.48
CA ILE A 107 5.30 -4.21 6.36
C ILE A 107 6.21 -3.08 5.92
N GLY A 108 5.67 -1.88 5.76
CA GLY A 108 6.45 -0.73 5.35
C GLY A 108 5.60 0.48 4.99
N THR A 109 6.28 1.52 4.51
CA THR A 109 5.68 2.81 4.20
C THR A 109 6.12 3.37 2.86
N LEU A 110 5.27 4.16 2.23
CA LEU A 110 5.44 4.81 0.94
C LEU A 110 5.20 6.31 1.15
N GLY A 111 6.25 7.11 1.25
CA GLY A 111 6.15 8.56 1.44
C GLY A 111 5.86 9.27 0.12
N ILE A 112 4.78 10.06 0.06
CA ILE A 112 4.51 10.94 -1.07
C ILE A 112 5.48 12.12 -1.00
N ILE A 113 6.22 12.35 -2.10
CA ILE A 113 7.21 13.42 -2.27
C ILE A 113 6.66 14.58 -3.09
#